data_AF-A0A6I9VWD2-F1
#
_entry.id   AF-A0A6I9VWD2-F1
#
_cell.length_a   1.000
_cell.length_b   1.000
_cell.length_c   1.000
_cell.angle_alpha   90.00
_cell.angle_beta   90.00
_cell.angle_gamma   90.00
#
_symmetry.space_group_name_H-M   'P 1'
#
loop_
_entity.id
_entity.type
_entity.pdbx_description
1 polymer ?
#
loop_
_entity_poly.entity_id
_entity_poly.type
_entity_poly.pdbx_seq_one_letter_code
_entity_poly.pdbx_strand_id
1 'polypeptide(L)'
;MKLSDPRQVYVQILKQLSGKILTWEQAHNILEKKFNSNTKRPMTLLLVDELDLLCTKRQDVIYNLLDWPTKASARLVVITIANTMDLPERVLMGRITSRLGLTRVTFQPYNYKQLHEIVLTRLKNTDILKNDIIQLIARIR
;
A
#
# COMPACT_ATOMS: atom_id res chain seq x y z
N MET A 1 9.07 -7.32 -2.93
CA MET A 1 9.50 -8.54 -2.20
C MET A 1 8.26 -9.41 -2.03
N LYS A 2 8.24 -10.65 -2.55
CA LYS A 2 7.06 -11.52 -2.46
C LYS A 2 7.03 -12.21 -1.09
N LEU A 3 5.93 -12.05 -0.36
CA LEU A 3 5.69 -12.69 0.93
C LEU A 3 4.97 -14.03 0.69
N SER A 4 5.52 -15.14 1.17
CA SER A 4 4.89 -16.47 1.03
C SER A 4 3.69 -16.66 1.97
N ASP A 5 3.71 -15.99 3.14
CA ASP A 5 2.62 -15.97 4.12
C ASP A 5 2.34 -14.50 4.49
N PRO A 6 1.09 -14.02 4.42
CA PRO A 6 0.70 -12.67 4.82
C PRO A 6 1.17 -12.26 6.22
N ARG A 7 1.33 -13.21 7.15
CA ARG A 7 1.80 -12.93 8.52
C ARG A 7 3.25 -12.48 8.58
N GLN A 8 4.04 -12.77 7.54
CA GLN A 8 5.44 -12.32 7.45
C GLN A 8 5.56 -10.80 7.33
N VAL A 9 4.47 -10.09 7.02
CA VAL A 9 4.43 -8.62 7.06
C VAL A 9 4.86 -8.07 8.41
N TYR A 10 4.43 -8.69 9.52
CA TYR A 10 4.81 -8.22 10.85
C TYR A 10 6.32 -8.28 11.07
N VAL A 11 6.95 -9.34 10.59
CA VAL A 11 8.40 -9.53 10.68
C VAL A 11 9.12 -8.47 9.85
N GLN A 12 8.64 -8.21 8.63
CA GLN A 12 9.26 -7.19 7.76
C GLN A 12 9.12 -5.78 8.31
N ILE A 13 7.93 -5.41 8.82
CA ILE A 13 7.72 -4.11 9.44
C ILE A 13 8.65 -3.96 10.66
N LEU A 14 8.72 -4.98 11.52
CA LEU A 14 9.61 -4.92 12.68
C LEU A 14 11.09 -4.83 12.27
N LYS A 15 11.50 -5.60 11.25
CA LYS A 15 12.86 -5.57 10.71
C LYS A 15 13.23 -4.18 10.21
N GLN A 16 12.33 -3.50 9.50
CA GLN A 16 12.58 -2.14 9.02
C GLN A 16 12.58 -1.10 10.15
N LEU A 17 11.74 -1.27 11.17
CA LEU A 17 11.63 -0.30 12.27
C LEU A 17 12.69 -0.45 13.36
N SER A 18 13.16 -1.67 13.62
CA SER A 18 14.00 -1.99 14.78
C SER A 18 15.25 -2.81 14.42
N GLY A 19 15.40 -3.24 13.16
CA GLY A 19 16.52 -4.10 12.70
C GLY A 19 16.46 -5.56 13.17
N LYS A 20 15.48 -5.93 14.02
CA LYS A 20 15.37 -7.27 14.62
C LYS A 20 14.50 -8.18 13.76
N ILE A 21 14.92 -9.44 13.63
CA ILE A 21 14.14 -10.50 12.98
C ILE A 21 13.68 -11.44 14.08
N LEU A 22 12.37 -11.58 14.23
CA LEU A 22 11.72 -12.43 15.23
C LEU A 22 10.60 -13.23 14.56
N THR A 23 9.98 -14.14 15.32
CA THR A 23 8.78 -14.84 14.84
C THR A 23 7.63 -13.86 14.63
N TRP A 24 6.68 -14.20 13.75
CA TRP A 24 5.55 -13.32 13.42
C TRP A 24 4.69 -12.99 14.65
N GLU A 25 4.53 -13.92 15.61
CA GLU A 25 3.79 -13.71 16.86
C GLU A 25 4.47 -12.66 17.75
N GLN A 26 5.78 -12.82 17.95
CA GLN A 26 6.57 -11.87 18.72
C GLN A 26 6.60 -10.50 18.04
N ALA A 27 6.77 -10.48 16.72
CA ALA A 27 6.76 -9.25 15.93
C ALA A 27 5.41 -8.53 16.04
N HIS A 28 4.31 -9.26 15.94
CA HIS A 28 2.96 -8.72 16.13
C HIS A 28 2.78 -8.10 17.52
N ASN A 29 3.13 -8.83 18.59
CA ASN A 29 3.01 -8.34 19.96
C ASN A 29 3.86 -7.09 20.23
N ILE A 30 5.07 -7.03 19.66
CA ILE A 30 5.95 -5.85 19.78
C ILE A 30 5.36 -4.66 19.03
N LEU A 31 4.90 -4.86 17.80
CA LEU A 31 4.28 -3.80 17.00
C LEU A 31 3.00 -3.29 17.67
N GLU A 32 2.16 -4.18 18.20
CA GLU A 32 0.94 -3.80 18.89
C GLU A 32 1.24 -2.98 20.16
N LYS A 33 2.16 -3.44 21.02
CA LYS A 33 2.61 -2.68 22.19
C LYS A 33 3.20 -1.33 21.79
N LYS A 34 3.99 -1.31 20.72
CA LYS A 34 4.58 -0.08 20.18
C LYS A 34 3.47 0.88 19.77
N PHE A 35 2.53 0.47 18.94
CA PHE A 35 1.45 1.33 18.42
C PHE A 35 0.41 1.72 19.47
N ASN A 36 0.21 0.93 20.52
CA ASN A 36 -0.73 1.24 21.60
C ASN A 36 -0.12 2.09 22.74
N SER A 37 1.21 2.08 22.92
CA SER A 37 1.89 2.82 23.98
C SER A 37 1.90 4.34 23.71
N ASN A 38 1.60 5.14 24.75
CA ASN A 38 1.61 6.60 24.71
C ASN A 38 3.01 7.22 24.86
N THR A 39 4.03 6.54 24.33
CA THR A 39 5.43 7.00 24.40
C THR A 39 5.70 8.09 23.37
N LYS A 40 6.48 9.12 23.75
CA LYS A 40 6.95 10.16 22.84
C LYS A 40 7.89 9.53 21.79
N ARG A 41 7.38 9.34 20.57
CA ARG A 41 8.08 8.73 19.43
C ARG A 41 7.85 9.53 18.15
N PRO A 42 8.72 9.46 17.13
CA PRO A 42 8.46 10.09 15.84
C PRO A 42 7.23 9.47 15.15
N MET A 43 6.63 10.21 14.23
CA MET A 43 5.57 9.67 13.37
C MET A 43 6.16 8.62 12.42
N THR A 44 5.53 7.46 12.32
CA THR A 44 5.89 6.41 11.37
C THR A 44 4.95 6.46 10.18
N LEU A 45 5.50 6.51 8.96
CA LEU A 45 4.76 6.31 7.72
C LEU A 45 4.97 4.88 7.26
N LEU A 46 3.88 4.12 7.14
CA LEU A 46 3.88 2.76 6.63
C LEU A 46 3.24 2.77 5.24
N LEU A 47 4.05 2.48 4.21
CA LEU A 47 3.58 2.25 2.84
C LEU A 47 3.43 0.75 2.62
N VAL A 48 2.23 0.31 2.28
CA VAL A 48 1.93 -1.08 1.91
C VAL A 48 1.54 -1.10 0.45
N ASP A 49 2.43 -1.63 -0.39
CA ASP A 49 2.13 -1.90 -1.79
C ASP A 49 1.50 -3.29 -1.95
N GLU A 50 0.72 -3.48 -3.02
CA GLU A 50 0.02 -4.75 -3.32
C GLU A 50 -0.78 -5.30 -2.11
N LEU A 51 -1.61 -4.46 -1.48
CA LEU A 51 -2.42 -4.84 -0.30
C LEU A 51 -3.33 -6.07 -0.58
N ASP A 52 -3.72 -6.25 -1.83
CA ASP A 52 -4.48 -7.42 -2.32
C ASP A 52 -3.74 -8.76 -2.08
N LEU A 53 -2.41 -8.77 -2.05
CA LEU A 53 -1.63 -9.97 -1.68
C LEU A 53 -1.76 -10.36 -0.21
N LEU A 54 -2.10 -9.41 0.68
CA LEU A 54 -2.31 -9.67 2.10
C LEU A 54 -3.73 -10.14 2.41
N CYS A 55 -4.56 -10.22 1.39
CA CYS A 55 -5.98 -10.52 1.52
C CYS A 55 -6.21 -12.03 1.66
N THR A 56 -6.37 -12.48 2.90
CA THR A 56 -6.75 -13.87 3.22
C THR A 56 -8.25 -13.99 3.49
N LYS A 57 -8.76 -15.23 3.60
CA LYS A 57 -10.15 -15.48 4.06
C LYS A 57 -10.41 -14.95 5.48
N ARG A 58 -9.38 -14.90 6.35
CA ARG A 58 -9.50 -14.45 7.74
C ARG A 58 -9.29 -12.96 7.92
N GLN A 59 -8.52 -12.32 7.02
CA GLN A 59 -8.27 -10.87 6.99
C GLN A 59 -7.69 -10.29 8.28
N ASP A 60 -7.08 -11.15 9.11
CA ASP A 60 -6.43 -10.80 10.38
C ASP A 60 -5.31 -9.77 10.16
N VAL A 61 -4.48 -9.99 9.13
CA VAL A 61 -3.36 -9.10 8.80
C VAL A 61 -3.83 -7.72 8.38
N ILE A 62 -4.77 -7.65 7.43
CA ILE A 62 -5.28 -6.37 6.93
C ILE A 62 -6.02 -5.61 8.04
N TYR A 63 -6.83 -6.31 8.86
CA TYR A 63 -7.50 -5.71 10.01
C TYR A 63 -6.49 -5.01 10.93
N ASN A 64 -5.42 -5.72 11.33
CA ASN A 64 -4.45 -5.18 12.27
C ASN A 64 -3.70 -3.97 11.72
N LEU A 65 -3.29 -4.01 10.44
CA LEU A 65 -2.59 -2.90 9.79
C LEU A 65 -3.45 -1.63 9.75
N LEU A 66 -4.75 -1.78 9.52
CA LEU A 66 -5.69 -0.66 9.40
C LEU A 66 -6.26 -0.22 10.76
N ASP A 67 -6.26 -1.09 11.77
CA ASP A 67 -6.69 -0.75 13.14
C ASP A 67 -5.62 0.07 13.88
N TRP A 68 -4.34 -0.21 13.68
CA TRP A 68 -3.26 0.53 14.34
C TRP A 68 -3.32 2.06 14.22
N PRO A 69 -3.51 2.68 13.04
CA PRO A 69 -3.60 4.14 12.93
C PRO A 69 -4.84 4.74 13.61
N THR A 70 -5.87 3.95 13.91
CA THR A 70 -7.08 4.44 14.60
C THR A 70 -6.89 4.61 16.11
N LYS A 71 -5.83 4.02 16.68
CA LYS A 71 -5.54 4.14 18.11
C LYS A 71 -5.01 5.56 18.39
N ALA A 72 -5.59 6.26 19.37
CA ALA A 72 -5.26 7.67 19.65
C ALA A 72 -3.77 7.90 20.01
N SER A 73 -3.10 6.90 20.59
CA SER A 73 -1.67 6.92 20.92
C SER A 73 -0.76 6.52 19.74
N ALA A 74 -1.33 6.06 18.62
CA ALA A 74 -0.59 5.62 17.46
C ALA A 74 -0.15 6.82 16.62
N ARG A 75 1.15 7.13 16.69
CA ARG A 75 1.79 8.05 15.74
C ARG A 75 2.13 7.31 14.44
N LEU A 76 1.11 6.77 13.78
CA LEU A 76 1.23 5.93 12.58
C LEU A 76 0.32 6.46 11.48
N VAL A 77 0.87 6.68 10.29
CA VAL A 77 0.11 6.92 9.06
C VAL A 77 0.31 5.70 8.17
N VAL A 78 -0.79 5.14 7.66
CA VAL A 78 -0.76 3.97 6.77
C VAL A 78 -1.26 4.39 5.40
N ILE A 79 -0.43 4.21 4.38
CA ILE A 79 -0.78 4.39 2.97
C ILE A 79 -0.77 3.01 2.32
N THR A 80 -1.89 2.62 1.70
CA THR A 80 -2.02 1.32 1.05
C THR A 80 -2.29 1.48 -0.44
N ILE A 81 -1.63 0.71 -1.27
CA ILE A 81 -1.84 0.64 -2.72
C ILE A 81 -2.39 -0.76 -3.04
N ALA A 82 -3.43 -0.82 -3.86
CA ALA A 82 -4.06 -2.06 -4.30
C ALA A 82 -4.54 -1.91 -5.74
N ASN A 83 -4.53 -3.00 -6.51
CA ASN A 83 -5.00 -2.98 -7.90
C ASN A 83 -6.52 -2.92 -7.99
N THR A 84 -7.21 -3.55 -7.03
CA THR A 84 -8.66 -3.67 -7.07
C THR A 84 -9.33 -2.64 -6.18
N MET A 85 -10.34 -1.99 -6.76
CA MET A 85 -11.08 -0.95 -6.09
C MET A 85 -11.95 -1.46 -4.94
N ASP A 86 -12.46 -2.66 -5.09
CA ASP A 86 -13.50 -3.16 -4.18
C ASP A 86 -12.89 -4.00 -3.05
N LEU A 87 -11.58 -3.92 -2.82
CA LEU A 87 -10.92 -4.63 -1.71
C LEU A 87 -11.63 -4.35 -0.36
N PRO A 88 -12.05 -3.12 -0.03
CA PRO A 88 -12.80 -2.85 1.19
C PRO A 88 -14.24 -3.38 1.16
N GLU A 89 -14.93 -3.28 0.03
CA GLU A 89 -16.37 -3.57 -0.07
C GLU A 89 -16.69 -5.04 -0.34
N ARG A 90 -15.86 -5.75 -1.13
CA ARG A 90 -16.02 -7.18 -1.43
C ARG A 90 -15.44 -8.08 -0.34
N VAL A 91 -14.45 -7.60 0.40
CA VAL A 91 -13.63 -8.48 1.22
C VAL A 91 -13.61 -8.01 2.68
N LEU A 92 -13.33 -6.74 2.96
CA LEU A 92 -13.17 -6.30 4.36
C LEU A 92 -14.50 -6.28 5.14
N MET A 93 -14.50 -6.91 6.32
CA MET A 93 -15.65 -6.84 7.25
C MET A 93 -16.08 -5.39 7.49
N GLY A 94 -17.40 -5.14 7.67
CA GLY A 94 -17.98 -3.80 7.88
C GLY A 94 -17.30 -2.92 8.95
N ARG A 95 -16.62 -3.52 9.92
CA ARG A 95 -15.84 -2.82 10.96
C ARG A 95 -14.49 -2.26 10.46
N ILE A 96 -13.93 -2.82 9.40
CA ILE A 96 -12.67 -2.39 8.79
C ILE A 96 -12.93 -1.27 7.79
N THR A 97 -13.99 -1.36 6.99
CA THR A 97 -14.45 -0.30 6.08
C THR A 97 -14.77 0.99 6.82
N SER A 98 -15.39 0.91 7.99
CA SER A 98 -15.62 2.08 8.85
C SER A 98 -14.32 2.75 9.34
N ARG A 99 -13.23 2.00 9.50
CA ARG A 99 -11.94 2.48 10.04
C ARG A 99 -10.96 2.96 8.96
N LEU A 100 -11.03 2.39 7.76
CA LEU A 100 -10.26 2.84 6.59
C LEU A 100 -10.58 4.29 6.21
N GLY A 101 -11.75 4.80 6.61
CA GLY A 101 -12.19 6.14 6.30
C GLY A 101 -12.52 6.32 4.82
N LEU A 102 -13.17 7.44 4.51
CA LEU A 102 -13.56 7.83 3.15
C LEU A 102 -12.41 8.43 2.32
N THR A 103 -11.18 8.50 2.85
CA THR A 103 -10.03 9.09 2.14
C THR A 103 -9.40 8.10 1.18
N ARG A 104 -10.07 7.91 0.05
CA ARG A 104 -9.63 7.03 -1.02
C ARG A 104 -9.34 7.82 -2.28
N VAL A 105 -8.20 7.53 -2.91
CA VAL A 105 -7.82 8.12 -4.19
C VAL A 105 -7.79 7.01 -5.23
N THR A 106 -8.55 7.18 -6.31
CA THR A 106 -8.58 6.25 -7.44
C THR A 106 -7.73 6.79 -8.58
N PHE A 107 -6.70 6.04 -8.97
CA PHE A 107 -5.91 6.35 -10.15
C PHE A 107 -6.58 5.71 -11.36
N GLN A 108 -7.20 6.55 -12.20
CA GLN A 108 -7.83 6.09 -13.43
C GLN A 108 -6.76 5.65 -14.44
N PRO A 109 -7.07 4.68 -15.33
CA PRO A 109 -6.17 4.34 -16.43
C PRO A 109 -5.88 5.58 -17.27
N TYR A 110 -4.64 5.71 -17.72
CA TYR A 110 -4.25 6.86 -18.55
C TYR A 110 -5.08 6.93 -19.82
N ASN A 111 -5.53 8.13 -20.16
CA ASN A 111 -6.15 8.40 -21.45
C ASN A 111 -5.07 8.52 -22.55
N TYR A 112 -5.50 8.48 -23.82
CA TYR A 112 -4.62 8.60 -24.98
C TYR A 112 -3.67 9.81 -24.90
N LYS A 113 -4.19 10.98 -24.52
CA LYS A 113 -3.41 12.22 -24.44
C LYS A 113 -2.35 12.15 -23.35
N GLN A 114 -2.71 11.58 -22.18
CA GLN A 114 -1.78 11.37 -21.07
C GLN A 114 -0.70 10.36 -21.42
N LEU A 115 -1.04 9.24 -22.07
CA LEU A 115 -0.05 8.27 -22.54
C LEU A 115 0.91 8.90 -23.55
N HIS A 116 0.38 9.65 -24.53
CA HIS A 116 1.16 10.37 -25.50
C HIS A 116 2.12 11.39 -24.84
N GLU A 117 1.63 12.16 -23.87
CA GLU A 117 2.45 13.13 -23.12
C GLU A 117 3.52 12.45 -22.26
N ILE A 118 3.20 11.32 -21.61
CA ILE A 118 4.16 10.53 -20.83
C ILE A 118 5.28 10.02 -21.75
N VAL A 119 4.93 9.43 -22.90
CA VAL A 119 5.90 8.90 -23.85
C VAL A 119 6.76 10.02 -24.43
N LEU A 120 6.16 11.13 -24.86
CA LEU A 120 6.90 12.30 -25.33
C LEU A 120 7.86 12.83 -24.27
N THR A 121 7.39 13.00 -23.02
CA THR A 121 8.22 13.53 -21.93
C THR A 121 9.41 12.62 -21.63
N ARG A 122 9.25 11.29 -21.75
CA ARG A 122 10.33 10.33 -21.58
C ARG A 122 11.33 10.33 -22.74
N LEU A 123 10.88 10.69 -23.95
CA LEU A 123 11.68 10.73 -25.18
C LEU A 123 12.24 12.11 -25.52
N LYS A 124 11.97 13.16 -24.72
CA LYS A 124 12.43 14.54 -24.97
C LYS A 124 13.95 14.69 -25.18
N ASN A 125 14.75 13.70 -24.77
CA ASN A 125 16.21 13.73 -24.88
C ASN A 125 16.76 12.74 -25.95
N THR A 126 15.89 12.17 -26.78
CA THR A 126 16.27 11.16 -27.77
C THR A 126 15.53 11.38 -29.09
N ASP A 127 16.24 11.86 -30.12
CA ASP A 127 15.73 12.11 -31.48
C ASP A 127 15.44 10.83 -32.31
N ILE A 128 15.23 9.70 -31.63
CA ILE A 128 15.21 8.37 -32.25
C ILE A 128 13.81 8.00 -32.76
N LEU A 129 12.74 8.54 -32.15
CA LEU A 129 11.36 8.19 -32.52
C LEU A 129 10.66 9.32 -33.28
N LYS A 130 10.13 9.00 -34.47
CA LYS A 130 9.22 9.87 -35.21
C LYS A 130 7.90 10.02 -34.43
N ASN A 131 7.35 11.24 -34.41
CA ASN A 131 6.09 11.57 -33.73
C ASN A 131 4.91 10.66 -34.13
N ASP A 132 4.88 10.17 -35.38
CA ASP A 132 3.83 9.27 -35.87
C ASP A 132 3.81 7.91 -35.15
N ILE A 133 4.98 7.41 -34.75
CA ILE A 133 5.12 6.14 -34.00
C ILE A 133 4.62 6.32 -32.56
N ILE A 134 4.88 7.48 -31.96
CA ILE A 134 4.42 7.80 -30.60
C ILE A 134 2.90 7.89 -30.55
N GLN A 135 2.28 8.47 -31.58
CA GLN A 135 0.82 8.47 -31.74
C GLN A 135 0.27 7.06 -31.91
N LEU A 136 0.93 6.22 -32.71
CA LEU A 136 0.52 4.82 -32.90
C LEU A 136 0.56 4.04 -31.58
N ILE A 137 1.63 4.15 -30.80
CA ILE A 137 1.80 3.48 -29.50
C ILE A 137 0.72 3.94 -28.50
N ALA A 138 0.42 5.24 -28.46
CA ALA A 138 -0.62 5.75 -27.57
C ALA A 138 -2.03 5.28 -27.97
N ARG A 139 -2.26 4.91 -29.24
CA ARG A 139 -3.57 4.57 -29.80
C ARG A 139 -3.89 3.07 -29.81
N ILE A 140 -2.89 2.21 -29.69
CA ILE A 140 -3.07 0.77 -29.58
C ILE A 140 -3.66 0.49 -28.19
N ARG A 141 -4.97 0.21 -28.17
CA ARG A 141 -5.70 -0.32 -27.02
C ARG A 141 -6.19 -1.72 -27.37
#